data_AF-A0A202B2H5-F1
#
_entry.id   AF-A0A202B2H5-F1
#
_cell.length_a   1.000
_cell.length_b   1.000
_cell.length_c   1.000
_cell.angle_alpha   90.00
_cell.angle_beta   90.00
_cell.angle_gamma   90.00
#
_symmetry.space_group_name_H-M   'P 1'
#
loop_
_entity.id
_entity.type
_entity.pdbx_description
1 polymer ?
#
loop_
_entity_poly.entity_id
_entity_poly.type
_entity_poly.pdbx_seq_one_letter_code
_entity_poly.pdbx_strand_id
1 'polypeptide(L)'
;MDRQTVYAGQILPETTLLQMTKDSMIGLGKLAATIFGNGPIVNGLAVTPTNPTSLQVNVGAGEIYSLQAVDGSAFSTLPADSHQIIKQGILLDAIQLTLTGPGTSGQSIAYLIQATYQDQDANPAVLPYYNSANPNQALSGPGNNGQSQNTVRKGVVVVQAKAGVASASPTPPAPDSGFVGLYVVTVSYGQAQITAANIQQYAGAPLIPNVGLLQAIQSGSLSFAMDVGSTNNYVVNLTPAQTIRQEGDVIRFKAKTTNNGASTLNDGIGAVPLVGGAHQPLQGGEVIANGDAWVQWNSSVGANGSYILLECTGG
;
A
#
# COMPACT_ATOMS: atom_id res chain seq x y z
N MET A 1 -26.73 -2.80 -0.90
CA MET A 1 -26.55 -2.28 0.47
C MET A 1 -27.84 -2.55 1.20
N ASP A 2 -27.76 -3.20 2.36
CA ASP A 2 -28.92 -3.51 3.16
C ASP A 2 -29.47 -2.22 3.79
N ARG A 3 -30.78 -2.20 4.05
CA ARG A 3 -31.49 -1.04 4.57
C ARG A 3 -32.32 -1.47 5.76
N GLN A 4 -32.10 -0.80 6.89
CA GLN A 4 -32.90 -1.00 8.08
C GLN A 4 -34.30 -0.39 7.89
N THR A 5 -35.33 -1.15 8.28
CA THR A 5 -36.73 -0.69 8.25
C THR A 5 -37.18 -0.38 9.67
N VAL A 6 -37.71 0.82 9.88
CA VAL A 6 -38.26 1.27 11.16
C VAL A 6 -39.69 1.75 10.93
N TYR A 7 -40.61 1.35 11.81
CA TYR A 7 -42.04 1.66 11.69
C TYR A 7 -42.46 2.82 12.60
N ALA A 8 -43.58 3.46 12.26
CA ALA A 8 -44.17 4.51 13.09
C ALA A 8 -44.53 3.98 14.49
N GLY A 9 -44.09 4.67 15.54
CA GLY A 9 -44.31 4.28 16.93
C GLY A 9 -43.34 3.23 17.47
N GLN A 10 -42.40 2.73 16.66
CA GLN A 10 -41.37 1.80 17.12
C GLN A 10 -40.34 2.51 18.01
N ILE A 11 -39.95 1.88 19.12
CA ILE A 11 -38.75 2.26 19.88
C ILE A 11 -37.54 1.76 19.11
N LEU A 12 -36.65 2.67 18.72
CA LEU A 12 -35.45 2.35 17.95
C LEU A 12 -34.33 1.89 18.90
N PRO A 13 -33.89 0.62 18.87
CA PRO A 13 -32.69 0.22 19.59
C PRO A 13 -31.45 0.81 18.93
N GLU A 14 -30.40 1.04 19.71
CA GLU A 14 -29.14 1.59 19.22
C GLU A 14 -28.50 0.71 18.14
N THR A 15 -28.68 -0.61 18.25
CA THR A 15 -28.20 -1.59 17.27
C THR A 15 -28.70 -1.31 15.86
N THR A 16 -29.88 -0.71 15.68
CA THR A 16 -30.38 -0.35 14.34
C THR A 16 -29.51 0.73 13.70
N LEU A 17 -29.12 1.77 14.46
CA LEU A 17 -28.23 2.82 13.93
C LEU A 17 -26.83 2.27 13.65
N LEU A 18 -26.31 1.45 14.57
CA LEU A 18 -25.01 0.80 14.41
C LEU A 18 -25.01 -0.15 13.19
N GLN A 19 -26.11 -0.85 12.93
CA GLN A 19 -26.22 -1.74 11.78
C GLN A 19 -26.26 -0.96 10.46
N MET A 20 -26.91 0.21 10.41
CA MET A 20 -26.90 1.06 9.22
C MET A 20 -25.49 1.52 8.81
N THR A 21 -24.64 1.85 9.79
CA THR A 21 -23.24 2.24 9.50
C THR A 21 -22.42 1.06 9.02
N LYS A 22 -22.63 -0.12 9.61
CA LYS A 22 -22.04 -1.39 9.17
C LYS A 22 -22.44 -1.77 7.75
N ASP A 23 -23.73 -1.71 7.41
CA ASP A 23 -24.25 -2.02 6.08
C ASP A 23 -23.65 -1.08 5.02
N SER A 24 -23.50 0.20 5.37
CA SER A 24 -22.86 1.21 4.51
C SER A 24 -21.39 0.90 4.24
N MET A 25 -20.65 0.55 5.28
CA MET A 25 -19.25 0.13 5.19
C MET A 25 -19.09 -1.13 4.33
N ILE A 26 -19.95 -2.13 4.49
CA ILE A 26 -19.94 -3.34 3.65
C ILE A 26 -20.18 -2.97 2.18
N GLY A 27 -21.16 -2.11 1.91
CA GLY A 27 -21.46 -1.65 0.55
C GLY A 27 -20.27 -0.96 -0.13
N LEU A 28 -19.62 -0.03 0.57
CA LEU A 28 -18.42 0.65 0.09
C LEU A 28 -17.24 -0.33 -0.08
N GLY A 29 -17.07 -1.25 0.86
CA GLY A 29 -16.03 -2.27 0.79
C GLY A 29 -16.18 -3.20 -0.41
N LYS A 30 -17.42 -3.60 -0.75
CA LYS A 30 -17.67 -4.39 -1.97
C LYS A 30 -17.43 -3.59 -3.25
N LEU A 31 -17.76 -2.30 -3.27
CA LEU A 31 -17.41 -1.44 -4.40
C LEU A 31 -15.89 -1.31 -4.57
N ALA A 32 -15.15 -1.06 -3.48
CA ALA A 32 -13.70 -0.99 -3.51
C ALA A 32 -13.07 -2.31 -3.97
N ALA A 33 -13.60 -3.45 -3.52
CA ALA A 33 -13.15 -4.78 -3.96
C ALA A 33 -13.32 -5.01 -5.47
N THR A 34 -14.40 -4.49 -6.07
CA THR A 34 -14.61 -4.58 -7.53
C THR A 34 -13.58 -3.79 -8.32
N ILE A 35 -13.10 -2.67 -7.78
CA ILE A 35 -12.15 -1.78 -8.47
C ILE A 35 -10.70 -2.22 -8.25
N PHE A 36 -10.35 -2.58 -7.00
CA PHE A 36 -8.97 -2.81 -6.57
C PHE A 36 -8.64 -4.28 -6.28
N GLY A 37 -9.63 -5.18 -6.37
CA GLY A 37 -9.49 -6.55 -5.92
C GLY A 37 -9.39 -6.64 -4.39
N ASN A 38 -8.72 -7.68 -3.89
CA ASN A 38 -8.64 -7.96 -2.45
C ASN A 38 -7.54 -7.17 -1.71
N GLY A 39 -6.83 -6.26 -2.38
CA GLY A 39 -5.80 -5.42 -1.75
C GLY A 39 -4.68 -6.22 -1.05
N PRO A 40 -3.84 -5.56 -0.24
CA PRO A 40 -3.87 -4.14 0.10
C PRO A 40 -3.48 -3.22 -1.06
N ILE A 41 -4.13 -2.05 -1.18
CA ILE A 41 -3.79 -0.96 -2.12
C ILE A 41 -3.77 0.37 -1.36
N VAL A 42 -2.84 1.26 -1.70
CA VAL A 42 -2.64 2.55 -1.04
C VAL A 42 -2.77 3.70 -2.05
N ASN A 43 -3.46 4.76 -1.65
CA ASN A 43 -3.50 6.02 -2.37
C ASN A 43 -2.91 7.13 -1.50
N GLY A 44 -2.04 7.97 -2.06
CA GLY A 44 -1.35 9.02 -1.29
C GLY A 44 -0.24 8.45 -0.40
N LEU A 45 -0.16 8.93 0.86
CA LEU A 45 0.91 8.59 1.82
C LEU A 45 2.33 8.85 1.28
N ALA A 46 2.47 9.87 0.42
CA ALA A 46 3.74 10.23 -0.18
C ALA A 46 4.77 10.60 0.90
N VAL A 47 5.96 10.02 0.81
CA VAL A 47 7.06 10.31 1.73
C VAL A 47 7.95 11.39 1.13
N THR A 48 8.09 12.51 1.84
CA THR A 48 8.86 13.67 1.39
C THR A 48 9.79 14.18 2.50
N PRO A 49 10.87 14.90 2.15
CA PRO A 49 11.69 15.57 3.15
C PRO A 49 10.90 16.63 3.94
N THR A 50 11.33 16.93 5.17
CA THR A 50 10.83 18.13 5.87
C THR A 50 11.33 19.41 5.22
N ASN A 51 10.64 20.53 5.49
CA ASN A 51 11.08 21.87 5.12
C ASN A 51 11.07 22.79 6.37
N PRO A 52 12.24 23.17 6.94
CA PRO A 52 13.60 22.85 6.50
C PRO A 52 13.94 21.35 6.63
N THR A 53 14.90 20.88 5.86
CA THR A 53 15.32 19.47 5.87
C THR A 53 15.94 19.10 7.22
N SER A 54 15.60 17.91 7.71
CA SER A 54 16.05 17.35 8.98
C SER A 54 16.18 15.83 8.88
N LEU A 55 16.47 15.15 9.99
CA LEU A 55 16.38 13.68 10.08
C LEU A 55 14.94 13.17 10.28
N GLN A 56 13.97 13.92 9.77
CA GLN A 56 12.58 13.51 9.72
C GLN A 56 12.10 13.44 8.27
N VAL A 57 11.10 12.59 8.03
CA VAL A 57 10.32 12.58 6.79
C VAL A 57 8.86 12.90 7.09
N ASN A 58 8.24 13.64 6.18
CA ASN A 58 6.80 13.85 6.16
C ASN A 58 6.15 12.68 5.41
N VAL A 59 5.17 12.03 6.03
CA VAL A 59 4.24 11.14 5.35
C VAL A 59 2.96 11.92 5.14
N GLY A 60 2.62 12.21 3.88
CA GLY A 60 1.43 12.96 3.52
C GLY A 60 0.13 12.22 3.88
N ALA A 61 -0.99 12.94 3.76
CA ALA A 61 -2.31 12.34 3.86
C ALA A 61 -2.52 11.24 2.80
N GLY A 62 -3.45 10.33 3.07
CA GLY A 62 -3.82 9.26 2.15
C GLY A 62 -4.67 8.19 2.81
N GLU A 63 -4.87 7.10 2.09
CA GLU A 63 -5.70 5.99 2.52
C GLU A 63 -5.14 4.65 2.10
N ILE A 64 -5.52 3.62 2.85
CA ILE A 64 -5.25 2.21 2.55
C ILE A 64 -6.57 1.46 2.42
N TYR A 65 -6.66 0.61 1.41
CA TYR A 65 -7.75 -0.33 1.19
C TYR A 65 -7.21 -1.73 1.45
N SER A 66 -7.72 -2.42 2.47
CA SER A 66 -7.20 -3.73 2.89
C SER A 66 -8.32 -4.70 3.22
N LEU A 67 -8.14 -5.98 2.89
CA LEU A 67 -9.08 -7.03 3.26
C LEU A 67 -9.02 -7.27 4.77
N GLN A 68 -10.14 -7.08 5.44
CA GLN A 68 -10.26 -7.14 6.90
C GLN A 68 -11.59 -7.79 7.28
N ALA A 69 -11.67 -8.28 8.53
CA ALA A 69 -12.95 -8.64 9.12
C ALA A 69 -13.86 -7.41 9.16
N VAL A 70 -15.16 -7.58 8.89
CA VAL A 70 -16.15 -6.48 8.99
C VAL A 70 -16.04 -5.81 10.35
N ASP A 71 -16.07 -6.62 11.41
CA ASP A 71 -15.84 -6.21 12.80
C ASP A 71 -14.98 -7.26 13.52
N GLY A 72 -13.66 -7.04 13.61
CA GLY A 72 -12.77 -7.95 14.32
C GLY A 72 -13.04 -8.05 15.84
N SER A 73 -13.68 -7.02 16.40
CA SER A 73 -14.17 -6.95 17.77
C SER A 73 -15.59 -6.38 17.78
N ALA A 74 -16.34 -6.62 18.85
CA ALA A 74 -17.69 -6.08 19.00
C ALA A 74 -17.72 -4.56 18.79
N PHE A 75 -18.66 -4.05 18.00
CA PHE A 75 -18.88 -2.62 17.80
C PHE A 75 -20.06 -2.18 18.67
N SER A 76 -19.76 -1.64 19.84
CA SER A 76 -20.75 -1.42 20.90
C SER A 76 -21.50 -2.74 21.21
N THR A 77 -22.82 -2.77 21.10
CA THR A 77 -23.65 -3.96 21.33
C THR A 77 -23.78 -4.86 20.10
N LEU A 78 -23.24 -4.49 18.94
CA LEU A 78 -23.13 -5.39 17.80
C LEU A 78 -21.99 -6.39 18.02
N PRO A 79 -22.22 -7.70 17.83
CA PRO A 79 -21.18 -8.71 17.98
C PRO A 79 -20.11 -8.56 16.89
N ALA A 80 -18.94 -9.15 17.16
CA ALA A 80 -17.89 -9.29 16.16
C ALA A 80 -18.40 -10.07 14.93
N ASP A 81 -17.85 -9.74 13.77
CA ASP A 81 -18.20 -10.30 12.48
C ASP A 81 -16.93 -10.55 11.66
N SER A 82 -16.61 -11.84 11.50
CA SER A 82 -15.38 -12.30 10.85
C SER A 82 -15.45 -12.36 9.32
N HIS A 83 -16.59 -12.04 8.70
CA HIS A 83 -16.67 -11.97 7.25
C HIS A 83 -15.67 -10.94 6.72
N GLN A 84 -15.10 -11.20 5.55
CA GLN A 84 -14.05 -10.36 4.98
C GLN A 84 -14.63 -9.35 3.99
N ILE A 85 -14.25 -8.08 4.16
CA ILE A 85 -14.52 -6.99 3.22
C ILE A 85 -13.26 -6.13 3.06
N ILE A 86 -13.17 -5.39 1.95
CA ILE A 86 -12.17 -4.31 1.87
C ILE A 86 -12.61 -3.18 2.81
N LYS A 87 -11.77 -2.84 3.79
CA LYS A 87 -11.96 -1.66 4.64
C LYS A 87 -11.01 -0.55 4.22
N GLN A 88 -11.48 0.69 4.33
CA GLN A 88 -10.70 1.88 4.09
C GLN A 88 -10.15 2.41 5.41
N GLY A 89 -8.83 2.51 5.52
CA GLY A 89 -8.15 3.26 6.56
C GLY A 89 -7.77 4.63 6.03
N ILE A 90 -7.96 5.68 6.82
CA ILE A 90 -7.71 7.05 6.38
C ILE A 90 -6.70 7.73 7.32
N LEU A 91 -5.76 8.46 6.71
CA LEU A 91 -4.89 9.43 7.37
C LEU A 91 -5.13 10.79 6.71
N LEU A 92 -5.88 11.67 7.37
CA LEU A 92 -6.24 12.99 6.82
C LEU A 92 -5.13 14.02 6.96
N ASP A 93 -4.31 13.89 8.00
CA ASP A 93 -3.24 14.83 8.32
C ASP A 93 -1.87 14.19 8.15
N ALA A 94 -0.93 14.95 7.61
CA ALA A 94 0.44 14.48 7.46
C ALA A 94 1.09 14.20 8.83
N ILE A 95 1.88 13.14 8.92
CA ILE A 95 2.66 12.81 10.12
C ILE A 95 4.16 12.96 9.83
N GLN A 96 4.95 13.12 10.89
CA GLN A 96 6.41 13.12 10.81
C GLN A 96 6.97 11.85 11.44
N LEU A 97 7.95 11.24 10.77
CA LEU A 97 8.71 10.11 11.28
C LEU A 97 10.17 10.53 11.45
N THR A 98 10.67 10.44 12.67
CA THR A 98 12.09 10.67 12.98
C THR A 98 12.92 9.42 12.69
N LEU A 99 13.98 9.58 11.91
CA LEU A 99 14.94 8.53 11.58
C LEU A 99 16.29 8.88 12.20
N THR A 100 17.11 7.87 12.47
CA THR A 100 18.42 8.07 13.08
C THR A 100 19.51 7.50 12.18
N GLY A 101 20.65 8.19 12.08
CA GLY A 101 21.82 7.63 11.42
C GLY A 101 22.43 6.47 12.23
N PRO A 102 23.22 5.60 11.59
CA PRO A 102 23.98 4.57 12.29
C PRO A 102 25.09 5.16 13.16
N GLY A 103 25.58 4.39 14.13
CA GLY A 103 26.66 4.80 15.03
C GLY A 103 28.08 4.57 14.48
N THR A 104 28.24 3.89 13.35
CA THR A 104 29.54 3.51 12.78
C THR A 104 29.80 4.19 11.45
N SER A 105 30.98 4.81 11.30
CA SER A 105 31.41 5.44 10.06
C SER A 105 31.45 4.43 8.90
N GLY A 106 31.03 4.88 7.71
CA GLY A 106 30.94 4.04 6.51
C GLY A 106 29.70 3.14 6.45
N GLN A 107 28.79 3.21 7.43
CA GLN A 107 27.51 2.51 7.39
C GLN A 107 26.35 3.46 7.08
N SER A 108 25.26 2.86 6.60
CA SER A 108 23.95 3.48 6.40
C SER A 108 22.85 2.52 6.88
N ILE A 109 21.66 3.05 7.16
CA ILE A 109 20.45 2.28 7.47
C ILE A 109 19.42 2.55 6.37
N ALA A 110 18.83 1.50 5.84
CA ALA A 110 17.63 1.58 5.00
C ALA A 110 16.39 1.40 5.89
N TYR A 111 15.60 2.47 6.05
CA TYR A 111 14.33 2.43 6.76
C TYR A 111 13.21 2.10 5.79
N LEU A 112 12.42 1.06 6.10
CA LEU A 112 11.16 0.81 5.39
C LEU A 112 10.05 1.63 6.05
N ILE A 113 9.50 2.60 5.34
CA ILE A 113 8.24 3.24 5.71
C ILE A 113 7.11 2.30 5.28
N GLN A 114 6.34 1.84 6.26
CA GLN A 114 5.31 0.84 6.06
C GLN A 114 3.99 1.29 6.68
N ALA A 115 2.88 0.81 6.13
CA ALA A 115 1.54 1.15 6.56
C ALA A 115 0.65 -0.08 6.73
N THR A 116 -0.33 0.03 7.62
CA THR A 116 -1.41 -0.96 7.76
C THR A 116 -2.74 -0.29 8.07
N TYR A 117 -3.83 -1.04 7.88
CA TYR A 117 -5.16 -0.68 8.35
C TYR A 117 -5.32 -1.05 9.83
N GLN A 118 -6.00 -0.21 10.60
CA GLN A 118 -6.44 -0.58 11.95
C GLN A 118 -7.84 -0.01 12.27
N ASP A 119 -8.67 -0.81 12.93
CA ASP A 119 -9.84 -0.31 13.65
C ASP A 119 -9.41 0.32 14.98
N GLN A 120 -9.75 1.58 15.19
CA GLN A 120 -9.42 2.32 16.41
C GLN A 120 -10.68 2.93 17.02
N ASP A 121 -11.04 2.46 18.22
CA ASP A 121 -12.05 3.14 19.04
C ASP A 121 -11.45 4.43 19.62
N ALA A 122 -12.19 5.53 19.50
CA ALA A 122 -11.69 6.86 19.85
C ALA A 122 -12.79 7.76 20.44
N ASN A 123 -12.38 8.98 20.80
CA ASN A 123 -13.23 10.03 21.39
C ASN A 123 -13.97 9.55 22.65
N PRO A 124 -13.26 9.10 23.70
CA PRO A 124 -13.89 8.68 24.95
C PRO A 124 -14.64 9.85 25.58
N ALA A 125 -15.91 9.66 25.93
CA ALA A 125 -16.74 10.64 26.61
C ALA A 125 -17.63 9.97 27.66
N VAL A 126 -17.95 10.69 28.75
CA VAL A 126 -18.99 10.24 29.69
C VAL A 126 -20.34 10.58 29.07
N LEU A 127 -21.10 9.55 28.69
CA LEU A 127 -22.38 9.71 27.98
C LEU A 127 -23.55 9.75 28.97
N PRO A 128 -24.60 10.55 28.69
CA PRO A 128 -25.85 10.49 29.44
C PRO A 128 -26.65 9.23 29.08
N TYR A 129 -27.20 8.56 30.08
CA TYR A 129 -28.07 7.38 29.92
C TYR A 129 -29.47 7.64 30.48
N TYR A 130 -30.48 6.98 29.89
CA TYR A 130 -31.85 7.06 30.38
C TYR A 130 -31.97 6.48 31.80
N ASN A 131 -32.62 7.24 32.68
CA ASN A 131 -32.89 6.83 34.05
C ASN A 131 -34.37 6.52 34.23
N SER A 132 -34.72 5.24 34.25
CA SER A 132 -36.11 4.80 34.44
C SER A 132 -36.66 5.11 35.83
N ALA A 133 -35.81 5.25 36.85
CA ALA A 133 -36.22 5.57 38.21
C ALA A 133 -36.49 7.08 38.41
N ASN A 134 -35.81 7.94 37.65
CA ASN A 134 -36.04 9.38 37.64
C ASN A 134 -35.80 9.96 36.24
N PRO A 135 -36.84 10.04 35.39
CA PRO A 135 -36.71 10.52 34.01
C PRO A 135 -36.22 11.97 33.88
N ASN A 136 -36.27 12.77 34.95
CA ASN A 136 -35.79 14.15 34.95
C ASN A 136 -34.28 14.27 35.17
N GLN A 137 -33.56 13.15 35.41
CA GLN A 137 -32.12 13.14 35.66
C GLN A 137 -31.45 11.97 34.95
N ALA A 138 -30.70 12.26 33.89
CA ALA A 138 -29.91 11.24 33.19
C ALA A 138 -28.82 10.64 34.10
N LEU A 139 -28.51 9.36 33.89
CA LEU A 139 -27.35 8.74 34.51
C LEU A 139 -26.08 9.22 33.81
N SER A 140 -24.98 9.37 34.54
CA SER A 140 -23.66 9.73 34.01
C SER A 140 -22.82 8.48 33.77
N GLY A 141 -22.67 8.06 32.52
CA GLY A 141 -22.04 6.79 32.14
C GLY A 141 -22.90 5.56 32.45
N PRO A 142 -22.46 4.36 32.05
CA PRO A 142 -23.21 3.12 32.25
C PRO A 142 -23.51 2.87 33.73
N GLY A 143 -24.79 2.72 34.08
CA GLY A 143 -25.19 2.47 35.47
C GLY A 143 -24.82 3.60 36.44
N ASN A 144 -24.64 4.84 35.94
CA ASN A 144 -24.27 6.02 36.74
C ASN A 144 -22.88 5.96 37.38
N ASN A 145 -21.93 5.25 36.78
CA ASN A 145 -20.59 5.03 37.32
C ASN A 145 -19.53 6.06 36.89
N GLY A 146 -19.89 7.06 36.07
CA GLY A 146 -18.99 8.09 35.57
C GLY A 146 -17.92 7.62 34.59
N GLN A 147 -17.95 6.37 34.14
CA GLN A 147 -16.98 5.85 33.17
C GLN A 147 -17.25 6.42 31.78
N SER A 148 -16.17 6.76 31.07
CA SER A 148 -16.24 7.17 29.68
C SER A 148 -16.31 5.97 28.74
N GLN A 149 -16.93 6.16 27.58
CA GLN A 149 -16.99 5.19 26.50
C GLN A 149 -16.57 5.85 25.20
N ASN A 150 -15.88 5.10 24.35
CA ASN A 150 -15.54 5.55 23.01
C ASN A 150 -16.81 5.77 22.19
N THR A 151 -16.84 6.86 21.43
CA THR A 151 -18.03 7.31 20.69
C THR A 151 -17.91 7.11 19.18
N VAL A 152 -16.74 6.69 18.71
CA VAL A 152 -16.48 6.39 17.30
C VAL A 152 -15.51 5.22 17.17
N ARG A 153 -15.74 4.38 16.16
CA ARG A 153 -14.74 3.45 15.63
C ARG A 153 -14.24 3.98 14.30
N LYS A 154 -12.94 4.24 14.20
CA LYS A 154 -12.29 4.76 13.00
C LYS A 154 -11.56 3.63 12.28
N GLY A 155 -11.63 3.61 10.95
CA GLY A 155 -10.62 2.95 10.13
C GLY A 155 -9.46 3.91 9.92
N VAL A 156 -8.30 3.63 10.51
CA VAL A 156 -7.11 4.48 10.40
C VAL A 156 -6.02 3.82 9.58
N VAL A 157 -5.18 4.62 8.93
CA VAL A 157 -3.87 4.15 8.49
C VAL A 157 -2.90 4.29 9.65
N VAL A 158 -2.26 3.20 10.05
CA VAL A 158 -1.11 3.23 10.95
C VAL A 158 0.15 3.20 10.10
N VAL A 159 0.99 4.22 10.21
CA VAL A 159 2.25 4.32 9.48
C VAL A 159 3.42 4.29 10.48
N GLN A 160 4.47 3.55 10.15
CA GLN A 160 5.69 3.48 10.94
C GLN A 160 6.94 3.34 10.09
N ALA A 161 8.09 3.71 10.65
CA ALA A 161 9.40 3.44 10.06
C ALA A 161 10.03 2.22 10.73
N LYS A 162 10.40 1.22 9.93
CA LYS A 162 11.14 0.03 10.38
C LYS A 162 12.59 0.14 9.97
N ALA A 163 13.50 0.16 10.95
CA ALA A 163 14.93 0.19 10.70
C ALA A 163 15.43 -1.15 10.13
N GLY A 164 16.22 -1.10 9.06
CA GLY A 164 17.04 -2.21 8.59
C GLY A 164 18.33 -2.37 9.40
N VAL A 165 19.10 -3.39 9.06
CA VAL A 165 20.44 -3.60 9.63
C VAL A 165 21.39 -2.56 9.04
N ALA A 166 22.15 -1.88 9.90
CA ALA A 166 23.18 -0.93 9.47
C ALA A 166 24.31 -1.66 8.73
N SER A 167 24.67 -1.21 7.54
CA SER A 167 25.78 -1.78 6.76
C SER A 167 26.31 -0.77 5.73
N ALA A 168 27.44 -1.08 5.07
CA ALA A 168 27.97 -0.25 3.99
C ALA A 168 27.09 -0.25 2.72
N SER A 169 26.22 -1.24 2.58
CA SER A 169 25.25 -1.36 1.48
C SER A 169 23.94 -1.91 2.06
N PRO A 170 23.15 -1.06 2.73
CA PRO A 170 21.98 -1.53 3.46
C PRO A 170 20.87 -1.94 2.49
N THR A 171 20.19 -3.03 2.81
CA THR A 171 18.95 -3.45 2.14
C THR A 171 17.76 -3.13 3.03
N PRO A 172 16.61 -2.72 2.47
CA PRO A 172 15.41 -2.50 3.27
C PRO A 172 14.98 -3.79 3.96
N PRO A 173 14.50 -3.74 5.23
CA PRO A 173 13.89 -4.89 5.87
C PRO A 173 12.57 -5.26 5.16
N ALA A 174 12.10 -6.50 5.33
CA ALA A 174 10.76 -6.89 4.88
C ALA A 174 9.68 -6.16 5.70
N PRO A 175 8.50 -5.87 5.12
CA PRO A 175 7.34 -5.38 5.88
C PRO A 175 6.97 -6.32 7.02
N ASP A 176 6.42 -5.77 8.10
CA ASP A 176 5.85 -6.58 9.19
C ASP A 176 4.58 -7.31 8.73
N SER A 177 4.21 -8.38 9.46
CA SER A 177 2.96 -9.10 9.18
C SER A 177 1.77 -8.15 9.26
N GLY A 178 0.97 -8.09 8.19
CA GLY A 178 -0.17 -7.18 8.07
C GLY A 178 0.18 -5.75 7.60
N PHE A 179 1.46 -5.43 7.43
CA PHE A 179 1.92 -4.16 6.88
C PHE A 179 2.30 -4.30 5.39
N VAL A 180 2.19 -3.19 4.67
CA VAL A 180 2.74 -3.03 3.33
C VAL A 180 3.89 -2.02 3.36
N GLY A 181 4.95 -2.30 2.62
CA GLY A 181 6.04 -1.35 2.40
C GLY A 181 5.63 -0.28 1.40
N LEU A 182 5.94 0.99 1.67
CA LEU A 182 5.63 2.12 0.79
C LEU A 182 6.90 2.73 0.18
N TYR A 183 7.83 3.13 1.04
CA TYR A 183 9.06 3.81 0.65
C TYR A 183 10.24 3.30 1.47
N VAL A 184 11.43 3.43 0.90
CA VAL A 184 12.71 3.19 1.55
C VAL A 184 13.41 4.53 1.73
N VAL A 185 13.84 4.82 2.96
CA VAL A 185 14.61 6.03 3.28
C VAL A 185 15.99 5.61 3.78
N THR A 186 17.03 5.99 3.04
CA THR A 186 18.42 5.66 3.40
C THR A 186 19.07 6.81 4.16
N VAL A 187 19.52 6.52 5.39
CA VAL A 187 20.21 7.46 6.27
C VAL A 187 21.63 6.98 6.52
N SER A 188 22.62 7.78 6.15
CA SER A 188 24.04 7.47 6.31
C SER A 188 24.63 8.00 7.62
N TYR A 189 25.76 7.44 8.04
CA TYR A 189 26.51 7.93 9.20
C TYR A 189 26.80 9.44 9.08
N GLY A 190 26.53 10.18 10.16
CA GLY A 190 26.78 11.62 10.23
C GLY A 190 25.84 12.50 9.39
N GLN A 191 24.85 11.92 8.72
CA GLN A 191 23.86 12.67 7.96
C GLN A 191 22.97 13.51 8.91
N ALA A 192 22.73 14.77 8.57
CA ALA A 192 21.89 15.70 9.35
C ALA A 192 20.56 16.04 8.66
N GLN A 193 20.43 15.71 7.38
CA GLN A 193 19.30 16.09 6.53
C GLN A 193 18.93 14.94 5.60
N ILE A 194 17.64 14.62 5.53
CA ILE A 194 17.08 13.73 4.51
C ILE A 194 16.63 14.61 3.34
N THR A 195 17.01 14.23 2.13
CA THR A 195 16.62 14.89 0.88
C THR A 195 15.84 13.92 0.00
N ALA A 196 15.27 14.40 -1.11
CA ALA A 196 14.54 13.54 -2.04
C ALA A 196 15.40 12.38 -2.59
N ALA A 197 16.72 12.58 -2.73
CA ALA A 197 17.63 11.52 -3.19
C ALA A 197 17.74 10.35 -2.20
N ASN A 198 17.45 10.57 -0.92
CA ASN A 198 17.46 9.54 0.11
C ASN A 198 16.18 8.70 0.14
N ILE A 199 15.12 9.13 -0.56
CA ILE A 199 13.79 8.53 -0.51
C ILE A 199 13.52 7.86 -1.84
N GLN A 200 13.22 6.56 -1.81
CA GLN A 200 12.88 5.78 -2.99
C GLN A 200 11.60 4.98 -2.73
N GLN A 201 10.78 4.75 -3.75
CA GLN A 201 9.61 3.88 -3.61
C GLN A 201 10.07 2.44 -3.30
N TYR A 202 9.38 1.76 -2.40
CA TYR A 202 9.63 0.35 -2.14
C TYR A 202 9.19 -0.48 -3.36
N ALA A 203 10.03 -1.41 -3.83
CA ALA A 203 9.77 -2.14 -5.07
C ALA A 203 8.43 -2.93 -5.05
N GLY A 204 8.02 -3.42 -3.87
CA GLY A 204 6.75 -4.11 -3.67
C GLY A 204 5.59 -3.20 -3.23
N ALA A 205 5.70 -1.88 -3.40
CA ALA A 205 4.70 -0.95 -2.90
C ALA A 205 3.37 -1.04 -3.69
N PRO A 206 2.23 -1.27 -3.02
CA PRO A 206 0.93 -1.34 -3.68
C PRO A 206 0.30 0.06 -3.85
N LEU A 207 1.06 1.02 -4.39
CA LEU A 207 0.65 2.40 -4.55
C LEU A 207 -0.15 2.60 -5.84
N ILE A 208 -1.27 3.31 -5.76
CA ILE A 208 -1.94 3.89 -6.93
C ILE A 208 -1.05 5.00 -7.50
N PRO A 209 -0.87 5.07 -8.83
CA PRO A 209 -0.10 6.15 -9.44
C PRO A 209 -0.63 7.53 -9.04
N ASN A 210 0.27 8.50 -8.82
CA ASN A 210 -0.08 9.87 -8.40
C ASN A 210 -1.01 10.61 -9.38
N VAL A 211 -1.11 10.15 -10.64
CA VAL A 211 -2.04 10.67 -11.66
C VAL A 211 -3.48 10.17 -11.47
N GLY A 212 -3.71 9.27 -10.51
CA GLY A 212 -4.97 8.58 -10.29
C GLY A 212 -5.16 7.38 -11.22
N LEU A 213 -6.07 6.47 -10.84
CA LEU A 213 -6.28 5.21 -11.55
C LEU A 213 -6.76 5.41 -13.00
N LEU A 214 -7.73 6.30 -13.23
CA LEU A 214 -8.31 6.50 -14.57
C LEU A 214 -7.26 7.01 -15.57
N GLN A 215 -6.47 8.01 -15.17
CA GLN A 215 -5.42 8.55 -16.01
C GLN A 215 -4.30 7.53 -16.24
N ALA A 216 -3.97 6.72 -15.22
CA ALA A 216 -2.99 5.64 -15.34
C ALA A 216 -3.43 4.54 -16.32
N ILE A 217 -4.72 4.22 -16.37
CA ILE A 217 -5.29 3.30 -17.37
C ILE A 217 -5.15 3.91 -18.77
N GLN A 218 -5.54 5.18 -18.95
CA GLN A 218 -5.51 5.84 -20.26
C GLN A 218 -4.10 6.00 -20.83
N SER A 219 -3.11 6.30 -19.99
CA SER A 219 -1.71 6.38 -20.41
C SER A 219 -1.03 5.00 -20.50
N GLY A 220 -1.67 3.96 -19.95
CA GLY A 220 -1.10 2.63 -19.78
C GLY A 220 0.13 2.62 -18.87
N SER A 221 0.22 3.55 -17.91
CA SER A 221 1.33 3.62 -16.95
C SER A 221 1.33 2.47 -15.95
N LEU A 222 0.21 1.74 -15.81
CA LEU A 222 0.13 0.55 -14.94
C LEU A 222 1.00 -0.62 -15.45
N SER A 223 1.31 -0.65 -16.74
CA SER A 223 2.14 -1.68 -17.38
C SER A 223 3.39 -1.11 -18.01
N PHE A 224 3.80 0.10 -17.62
CA PHE A 224 5.00 0.77 -18.10
C PHE A 224 5.94 1.13 -16.95
N ALA A 225 7.24 0.89 -17.11
CA ALA A 225 8.25 1.33 -16.15
C ALA A 225 9.59 1.67 -16.83
N MET A 226 10.44 2.38 -16.10
CA MET A 226 11.81 2.64 -16.51
C MET A 226 12.70 1.47 -16.07
N ASP A 227 13.62 1.04 -16.93
CA ASP A 227 14.67 0.10 -16.53
C ASP A 227 15.67 0.79 -15.59
N VAL A 228 15.82 0.25 -14.38
CA VAL A 228 16.79 0.71 -13.38
C VAL A 228 17.99 -0.22 -13.24
N GLY A 229 17.99 -1.33 -13.96
CA GLY A 229 19.01 -2.38 -13.90
C GLY A 229 20.33 -2.02 -14.58
N SER A 230 21.01 -3.09 -15.00
CA SER A 230 22.28 -3.05 -15.73
C SER A 230 22.18 -3.81 -17.04
N THR A 231 23.20 -3.74 -17.89
CA THR A 231 23.25 -4.47 -19.15
C THR A 231 22.93 -5.96 -18.96
N ASN A 232 22.00 -6.47 -19.77
CA ASN A 232 21.44 -7.83 -19.74
C ASN A 232 20.66 -8.20 -18.46
N ASN A 233 20.61 -7.33 -17.44
CA ASN A 233 19.87 -7.54 -16.20
C ASN A 233 18.91 -6.38 -16.01
N TYR A 234 17.84 -6.40 -16.80
CA TYR A 234 16.79 -5.40 -16.80
C TYR A 234 15.95 -5.50 -15.53
N VAL A 235 15.64 -4.37 -14.91
CA VAL A 235 14.81 -4.31 -13.70
C VAL A 235 13.76 -3.23 -13.87
N VAL A 236 12.50 -3.61 -13.76
CA VAL A 236 11.34 -2.72 -13.93
C VAL A 236 10.46 -2.83 -12.69
N ASN A 237 10.16 -1.68 -12.09
CA ASN A 237 9.32 -1.59 -10.91
C ASN A 237 7.98 -0.96 -11.30
N LEU A 238 6.96 -1.79 -11.53
CA LEU A 238 5.61 -1.32 -11.86
C LEU A 238 4.94 -0.64 -10.66
N THR A 239 3.99 0.25 -10.94
CA THR A 239 3.19 0.93 -9.91
C THR A 239 1.70 0.87 -10.30
N PRO A 240 0.86 0.12 -9.56
CA PRO A 240 1.20 -0.72 -8.40
C PRO A 240 2.16 -1.86 -8.74
N ALA A 241 2.90 -2.35 -7.74
CA ALA A 241 3.79 -3.49 -7.92
C ALA A 241 3.00 -4.75 -8.34
N GLN A 242 3.53 -5.50 -9.32
CA GLN A 242 2.93 -6.76 -9.77
C GLN A 242 3.18 -7.86 -8.72
N THR A 243 2.15 -8.66 -8.41
CA THR A 243 2.22 -9.71 -7.38
C THR A 243 2.15 -11.12 -7.95
N ILE A 244 1.63 -11.27 -9.17
CA ILE A 244 1.53 -12.54 -9.88
C ILE A 244 1.74 -12.28 -11.37
N ARG A 245 2.32 -13.25 -12.08
CA ARG A 245 2.36 -13.26 -13.54
C ARG A 245 1.21 -14.13 -14.06
N GLN A 246 0.45 -13.59 -15.00
CA GLN A 246 -0.58 -14.30 -15.74
C GLN A 246 -0.15 -14.46 -17.19
N GLU A 247 -0.59 -15.56 -17.80
CA GLU A 247 -0.27 -15.85 -19.20
C GLU A 247 -0.70 -14.70 -20.11
N GLY A 248 0.23 -14.18 -20.91
CA GLY A 248 -0.05 -13.06 -21.80
C GLY A 248 0.11 -11.68 -21.19
N ASP A 249 0.55 -11.55 -19.93
CA ASP A 249 0.82 -10.24 -19.33
C ASP A 249 1.87 -9.47 -20.15
N VAL A 250 1.51 -8.28 -20.61
CA VAL A 250 2.41 -7.41 -21.37
C VAL A 250 2.96 -6.32 -20.47
N ILE A 251 4.28 -6.24 -20.39
CA ILE A 251 5.02 -5.14 -19.77
C ILE A 251 5.72 -4.35 -20.85
N ARG A 252 5.67 -3.02 -20.71
CA ARG A 252 6.46 -2.10 -21.52
C ARG A 252 7.52 -1.45 -20.65
N PHE A 253 8.72 -1.29 -21.16
CA PHE A 253 9.73 -0.55 -20.42
C PHE A 253 10.67 0.23 -21.31
N LYS A 254 11.14 1.36 -20.79
CA LYS A 254 12.21 2.11 -21.44
C LYS A 254 13.55 1.55 -21.00
N ALA A 255 14.28 0.94 -21.92
CA ALA A 255 15.55 0.29 -21.65
C ALA A 255 16.64 1.32 -21.33
N LYS A 256 17.42 1.10 -20.27
CA LYS A 256 18.54 1.97 -19.88
C LYS A 256 19.80 1.65 -20.67
N THR A 257 19.98 0.38 -21.03
CA THR A 257 21.19 -0.13 -21.68
C THR A 257 20.85 -1.08 -22.81
N THR A 258 21.67 -1.04 -23.87
CA THR A 258 21.60 -1.99 -24.97
C THR A 258 22.09 -3.36 -24.50
N ASN A 259 21.37 -4.43 -24.82
CA ASN A 259 21.83 -5.78 -24.47
C ASN A 259 23.01 -6.20 -25.37
N ASN A 260 23.89 -7.04 -24.85
CA ASN A 260 24.99 -7.62 -25.63
C ASN A 260 24.95 -9.16 -25.64
N GLY A 261 23.87 -9.76 -25.15
CA GLY A 261 23.63 -11.19 -25.18
C GLY A 261 22.38 -11.58 -24.37
N ALA A 262 22.40 -12.82 -23.86
CA ALA A 262 21.32 -13.39 -23.08
C ALA A 262 20.96 -12.48 -21.90
N SER A 263 19.67 -12.21 -21.74
CA SER A 263 19.18 -11.20 -20.81
C SER A 263 18.12 -11.75 -19.86
N THR A 264 17.92 -11.06 -18.74
CA THR A 264 16.85 -11.32 -17.78
C THR A 264 16.03 -10.06 -17.56
N LEU A 265 14.75 -10.23 -17.26
CA LEU A 265 13.89 -9.18 -16.75
C LEU A 265 13.45 -9.49 -15.33
N ASN A 266 13.62 -8.54 -14.42
CA ASN A 266 13.00 -8.55 -13.11
C ASN A 266 11.85 -7.54 -13.11
N ASP A 267 10.62 -8.04 -13.06
CA ASP A 267 9.35 -7.29 -13.01
C ASP A 267 8.91 -6.89 -11.59
N GLY A 268 9.79 -7.13 -10.59
CA GLY A 268 9.52 -6.92 -9.17
C GLY A 268 9.19 -8.20 -8.40
N ILE A 269 8.78 -9.28 -9.09
CA ILE A 269 8.52 -10.59 -8.47
C ILE A 269 9.82 -11.41 -8.38
N GLY A 270 10.70 -11.27 -9.37
CA GLY A 270 12.00 -11.92 -9.42
C GLY A 270 12.53 -12.00 -10.85
N ALA A 271 13.86 -12.07 -11.00
CA ALA A 271 14.46 -12.14 -12.34
C ALA A 271 14.12 -13.47 -13.05
N VAL A 272 13.66 -13.35 -14.30
CA VAL A 272 13.36 -14.47 -15.21
C VAL A 272 14.03 -14.23 -16.56
N PRO A 273 14.23 -15.28 -17.39
CA PRO A 273 14.79 -15.10 -18.72
C PRO A 273 13.95 -14.14 -19.57
N LEU A 274 14.64 -13.26 -20.29
CA LEU A 274 14.09 -12.47 -21.39
C LEU A 274 14.62 -13.09 -22.68
N VAL A 275 13.71 -13.62 -23.50
CA VAL A 275 14.02 -14.38 -24.72
C VAL A 275 13.44 -13.70 -25.95
N GLY A 276 13.97 -13.99 -27.12
CA GLY A 276 13.44 -13.48 -28.39
C GLY A 276 12.20 -14.25 -28.85
N GLY A 277 11.58 -13.81 -29.94
CA GLY A 277 10.36 -14.43 -30.50
C GLY A 277 10.50 -15.91 -30.88
N ALA A 278 11.74 -16.41 -31.09
CA ALA A 278 12.02 -17.83 -31.32
C ALA A 278 12.16 -18.66 -30.02
N HIS A 279 11.85 -18.06 -28.86
CA HIS A 279 12.02 -18.64 -27.52
C HIS A 279 13.48 -19.01 -27.21
N GLN A 280 14.43 -18.36 -27.87
CA GLN A 280 15.87 -18.51 -27.64
C GLN A 280 16.42 -17.32 -26.85
N PRO A 281 17.55 -17.49 -26.13
CA PRO A 281 18.21 -16.37 -25.47
C PRO A 281 18.45 -15.21 -26.43
N LEU A 282 18.25 -13.98 -25.93
CA LEU A 282 18.51 -12.81 -26.75
C LEU A 282 19.97 -12.75 -27.25
N GLN A 283 20.15 -12.24 -28.45
CA GLN A 283 21.39 -11.84 -29.08
C GLN A 283 21.65 -10.35 -28.83
N GLY A 284 22.91 -9.92 -28.95
CA GLY A 284 23.25 -8.52 -28.73
C GLY A 284 22.56 -7.58 -29.72
N GLY A 285 22.00 -6.48 -29.22
CA GLY A 285 21.34 -5.45 -30.02
C GLY A 285 19.84 -5.62 -30.22
N GLU A 286 19.19 -6.59 -29.57
CA GLU A 286 17.73 -6.77 -29.64
C GLU A 286 16.96 -5.90 -28.63
N VAL A 287 17.60 -5.44 -27.56
CA VAL A 287 17.06 -4.39 -26.67
C VAL A 287 18.01 -3.20 -26.79
N ILE A 288 17.49 -2.06 -27.22
CA ILE A 288 18.29 -0.85 -27.48
C ILE A 288 18.15 0.17 -26.36
N ALA A 289 19.26 0.77 -25.94
CA ALA A 289 19.25 1.86 -24.96
C ALA A 289 18.33 3.01 -25.42
N ASN A 290 17.47 3.47 -24.50
CA ASN A 290 16.38 4.43 -24.71
C ASN A 290 15.22 3.95 -25.59
N GLY A 291 15.27 2.72 -26.08
CA GLY A 291 14.16 2.06 -26.76
C GLY A 291 13.05 1.68 -25.80
N ASP A 292 11.82 1.65 -26.31
CA ASP A 292 10.65 1.15 -25.62
C ASP A 292 10.48 -0.33 -25.99
N ALA A 293 10.79 -1.21 -25.03
CA ALA A 293 10.67 -2.65 -25.17
C ALA A 293 9.28 -3.11 -24.74
N TRP A 294 8.67 -3.98 -25.54
CA TRP A 294 7.39 -4.64 -25.29
C TRP A 294 7.66 -6.11 -25.06
N VAL A 295 7.32 -6.60 -23.88
CA VAL A 295 7.57 -7.99 -23.50
C VAL A 295 6.30 -8.64 -23.01
N GLN A 296 6.13 -9.92 -23.30
CA GLN A 296 4.95 -10.69 -22.89
C GLN A 296 5.35 -11.90 -22.07
N TRP A 297 4.67 -12.12 -20.94
CA TRP A 297 4.87 -13.30 -20.12
C TRP A 297 4.32 -14.56 -20.81
N ASN A 298 5.14 -15.61 -20.85
CA ASN A 298 4.73 -16.94 -21.26
C ASN A 298 5.24 -17.99 -20.28
N SER A 299 4.32 -18.65 -19.58
CA SER A 299 4.63 -19.66 -18.56
C SER A 299 5.15 -20.98 -19.14
N SER A 300 4.94 -21.22 -20.45
CA SER A 300 5.35 -22.44 -21.16
C SER A 300 6.74 -22.36 -21.79
N VAL A 301 7.43 -21.21 -21.71
CA VAL A 301 8.77 -21.01 -22.28
C VAL A 301 9.84 -21.04 -21.19
N GLY A 302 10.79 -21.97 -21.31
CA GLY A 302 11.80 -22.23 -20.28
C GLY A 302 11.28 -23.11 -19.14
N ALA A 303 12.08 -23.31 -18.09
CA ALA A 303 11.73 -24.20 -16.99
C ALA A 303 10.64 -23.64 -16.06
N ASN A 304 10.60 -22.32 -15.87
CA ASN A 304 9.70 -21.63 -14.92
C ASN A 304 8.98 -20.42 -15.56
N GLY A 305 8.82 -20.42 -16.88
CA GLY A 305 8.32 -19.28 -17.66
C GLY A 305 9.38 -18.24 -18.00
N SER A 306 9.12 -17.45 -19.05
CA SER A 306 10.02 -16.40 -19.56
C SER A 306 9.21 -15.22 -20.09
N TYR A 307 9.83 -14.04 -20.13
CA TYR A 307 9.33 -12.93 -20.93
C TYR A 307 9.83 -13.06 -22.37
N ILE A 308 8.93 -12.92 -23.33
CA ILE A 308 9.24 -12.89 -24.76
C ILE A 308 9.30 -11.43 -25.20
N LEU A 309 10.43 -11.01 -25.76
CA LEU A 309 10.55 -9.72 -26.43
C LEU A 309 9.73 -9.74 -27.73
N LEU A 310 8.72 -8.88 -27.78
CA LEU A 310 7.86 -8.71 -28.95
C LEU A 310 8.43 -7.63 -29.89
N GLU A 311 8.91 -6.53 -29.32
CA GLU A 311 9.44 -5.38 -30.05
C GLU A 311 10.34 -4.54 -29.12
N CYS A 312 11.38 -3.89 -29.67
CA CYS A 312 12.09 -2.79 -29.02
C CYS A 312 12.24 -1.65 -30.04
N THR A 313 11.80 -0.43 -29.68
CA THR A 313 11.99 0.70 -30.60
C THR A 313 13.48 1.08 -30.70
N GLY A 314 13.92 1.44 -31.90
CA GLY A 314 15.31 1.84 -32.15
C GLY A 314 16.26 0.72 -32.62
N GLY A 315 15.81 -0.54 -32.66
CA GLY A 315 16.54 -1.67 -33.27
C GLY A 315 16.04 -3.02 -32.81
#